data_AF-A0A0Q8QIE2-F1
#
_entry.id   AF-A0A0Q8QIE2-F1
#
_cell.length_a   1.000
_cell.length_b   1.000
_cell.length_c   1.000
_cell.angle_alpha   90.00
_cell.angle_beta   90.00
_cell.angle_gamma   90.00
#
_symmetry.space_group_name_H-M   'P 1'
#
loop_
_entity.id
_entity.type
_entity.pdbx_description
1 polymer ?
#
loop_
_entity_poly.entity_id
_entity_poly.type
_entity_poly.pdbx_seq_one_letter_code
_entity_poly.pdbx_strand_id
1 'polypeptide(L)'
;MPFLASVILAAALTAAAEPKQIYQMSPQEAGAFIAEVRQAEPDLRKRIAAIGRRNIGQPYKLNLLGEFPYELHDTLPMYSLSASDCLVFAEHTYAMALSSSWEEFFWTLQRIRYKDGVIGVASRNHYMEVDWNINNRWLLTDASSGASYAMRIDRAQFLLSQHHVQRDIPLQDTVEAFLPVERARQEFSTLAEGDLVEVVSARKGQHMVTHVGLVVLDAQGARRFLHSSAPQVREETFEAFIDRTQARANNGLAGFKFMRLNEAIVVPPSAPQPRPGA
;
A
#
# COMPACT_ATOMS: atom_id res chain seq x y z
N MET A 1 39.00 -65.62 -5.59
CA MET A 1 37.71 -64.91 -5.66
C MET A 1 37.82 -63.61 -4.86
N PRO A 2 38.00 -62.44 -5.48
CA PRO A 2 37.83 -61.18 -4.78
C PRO A 2 36.44 -60.61 -5.09
N PHE A 3 35.67 -60.35 -4.04
CA PHE A 3 34.42 -59.60 -4.09
C PHE A 3 34.75 -58.11 -4.23
N LEU A 4 34.41 -57.50 -5.36
CA LEU A 4 34.35 -56.04 -5.52
C LEU A 4 33.03 -55.56 -4.90
N ALA A 5 33.12 -54.86 -3.77
CA ALA A 5 31.99 -54.12 -3.22
C ALA A 5 31.91 -52.76 -3.93
N SER A 6 30.93 -52.62 -4.84
CA SER A 6 30.55 -51.32 -5.39
C SER A 6 29.78 -50.52 -4.33
N VAL A 7 30.38 -49.43 -3.86
CA VAL A 7 29.68 -48.41 -3.07
C VAL A 7 28.96 -47.48 -4.05
N ILE A 8 27.63 -47.58 -4.09
CA ILE A 8 26.78 -46.60 -4.79
C ILE A 8 26.55 -45.44 -3.83
N LEU A 9 27.15 -44.29 -4.12
CA LEU A 9 26.89 -43.04 -3.41
C LEU A 9 25.62 -42.41 -4.00
N ALA A 10 24.48 -42.57 -3.32
CA ALA A 10 23.25 -41.88 -3.69
C ALA A 10 23.32 -40.43 -3.20
N ALA A 11 23.50 -39.48 -4.12
CA ALA A 11 23.36 -38.06 -3.83
C ALA A 11 21.87 -37.72 -3.72
N ALA A 12 21.40 -37.41 -2.50
CA ALA A 12 20.07 -36.87 -2.30
C ALA A 12 20.04 -35.40 -2.75
N LEU A 13 19.41 -35.13 -3.88
CA LEU A 13 19.01 -33.78 -4.27
C LEU A 13 17.89 -33.33 -3.32
N THR A 14 18.23 -32.53 -2.30
CA THR A 14 17.20 -31.80 -1.54
C THR A 14 16.60 -30.75 -2.46
N ALA A 15 15.36 -30.98 -2.90
CA ALA A 15 14.56 -29.94 -3.53
C ALA A 15 14.45 -28.77 -2.54
N ALA A 16 15.00 -27.61 -2.89
CA ALA A 16 14.84 -26.40 -2.09
C ALA A 16 13.34 -26.11 -1.98
N ALA A 17 12.83 -25.96 -0.74
CA ALA A 17 11.44 -25.57 -0.54
C ALA A 17 11.17 -24.24 -1.24
N GLU A 18 9.99 -24.11 -1.88
CA GLU A 18 9.63 -22.86 -2.52
C GLU A 18 9.73 -21.70 -1.50
N PRO A 19 10.30 -20.55 -1.89
CA PRO A 19 10.45 -19.45 -0.96
C PRO A 19 9.08 -18.97 -0.45
N LYS A 20 8.88 -18.89 0.88
CA LYS A 20 7.61 -18.47 1.52
C LYS A 20 7.10 -17.12 1.01
N GLN A 21 5.79 -16.99 0.77
CA GLN A 21 5.20 -15.67 0.52
C GLN A 21 5.22 -14.83 1.80
N ILE A 22 5.25 -13.49 1.70
CA ILE A 22 5.30 -12.60 2.88
C ILE A 22 4.14 -12.87 3.84
N TYR A 23 2.94 -13.13 3.30
CA TYR A 23 1.75 -13.40 4.11
C TYR A 23 1.74 -14.74 4.85
N GLN A 24 2.80 -15.53 4.69
CA GLN A 24 3.06 -16.79 5.41
C GLN A 24 4.23 -16.67 6.40
N MET A 25 4.86 -15.50 6.49
CA MET A 25 6.02 -15.26 7.35
C MET A 25 5.60 -14.82 8.75
N SER A 26 6.40 -15.21 9.73
CA SER A 26 6.48 -14.54 11.03
C SER A 26 7.16 -13.16 10.91
N PRO A 27 6.99 -12.26 11.90
CA PRO A 27 7.75 -11.01 11.97
C PRO A 27 9.26 -11.17 11.80
N GLN A 28 9.84 -12.19 12.42
CA GLN A 28 11.28 -12.47 12.34
C GLN A 28 11.71 -12.84 10.93
N GLU A 29 10.93 -13.70 10.25
CA GLU A 29 11.19 -14.09 8.86
C GLU A 29 10.99 -12.91 7.90
N ALA A 30 9.97 -12.08 8.12
CA ALA A 30 9.74 -10.87 7.34
C ALA A 30 10.90 -9.86 7.51
N GLY A 31 11.41 -9.70 8.73
CA GLY A 31 12.60 -8.89 9.00
C GLY A 31 13.83 -9.38 8.24
N ALA A 32 14.07 -10.70 8.21
CA ALA A 32 15.16 -11.29 7.43
C ALA A 32 14.96 -11.08 5.92
N PHE A 33 13.73 -11.26 5.42
CA PHE A 33 13.38 -11.00 4.02
C PHE A 33 13.61 -9.53 3.62
N ILE A 34 13.24 -8.56 4.47
CA ILE A 34 13.46 -7.13 4.23
C ILE A 34 14.97 -6.84 4.07
N ALA A 35 15.80 -7.38 4.96
CA ALA A 35 17.25 -7.21 4.89
C ALA A 35 17.84 -7.83 3.61
N GLU A 36 17.40 -9.05 3.27
CA GLU A 36 17.84 -9.77 2.07
C GLU A 36 17.47 -9.01 0.79
N VAL A 37 16.20 -8.61 0.64
CA VAL A 37 15.74 -7.92 -0.56
C VAL A 37 16.36 -6.54 -0.72
N ARG A 38 16.63 -5.83 0.39
CA ARG A 38 17.38 -4.54 0.37
C ARG A 38 18.77 -4.72 -0.23
N GLN A 39 19.47 -5.79 0.14
CA GLN A 39 20.81 -6.08 -0.35
C GLN A 39 20.80 -6.56 -1.80
N ALA A 40 19.86 -7.45 -2.14
CA ALA A 40 19.76 -8.04 -3.48
C ALA A 40 19.27 -7.04 -4.54
N GLU A 41 18.40 -6.11 -4.16
CA GLU A 41 17.82 -5.10 -5.06
C GLU A 41 17.97 -3.68 -4.48
N PRO A 42 19.10 -3.00 -4.74
CA PRO A 42 19.35 -1.66 -4.21
C PRO A 42 18.44 -0.59 -4.85
N ASP A 43 17.93 -0.81 -6.06
CA ASP A 43 17.00 0.09 -6.73
C ASP A 43 15.64 0.06 -6.01
N LEU A 44 15.21 1.22 -5.51
CA LEU A 44 13.97 1.32 -4.73
C LEU A 44 12.73 0.92 -5.55
N ARG A 45 12.64 1.32 -6.82
CA ARG A 45 11.47 1.05 -7.67
C ARG A 45 11.33 -0.44 -7.91
N LYS A 46 12.42 -1.10 -8.29
CA LYS A 46 12.45 -2.56 -8.50
C LYS A 46 12.17 -3.33 -7.22
N ARG A 47 12.69 -2.85 -6.08
CA ARG A 47 12.45 -3.46 -4.77
C ARG A 47 10.99 -3.36 -4.33
N ILE A 48 10.33 -2.22 -4.56
CA ILE A 48 8.88 -2.07 -4.36
C ILE A 48 8.12 -3.12 -5.18
N ALA A 49 8.46 -3.28 -6.46
CA ALA A 49 7.81 -4.28 -7.32
C ALA A 49 8.06 -5.71 -6.85
N ALA A 50 9.30 -6.04 -6.46
CA ALA A 50 9.65 -7.37 -5.94
C ALA A 50 8.87 -7.72 -4.66
N ILE A 51 8.81 -6.78 -3.70
CA ILE A 51 8.05 -6.95 -2.45
C ILE A 51 6.55 -7.03 -2.72
N GLY A 52 6.02 -6.18 -3.61
CA GLY A 52 4.62 -6.22 -3.99
C GLY A 52 4.24 -7.59 -4.60
N ARG A 53 5.05 -8.10 -5.52
CA ARG A 53 4.81 -9.41 -6.17
C ARG A 53 4.92 -10.57 -5.19
N ARG A 54 5.75 -10.43 -4.16
CA ARG A 54 5.88 -11.38 -3.04
C ARG A 54 4.64 -11.45 -2.13
N ASN A 55 3.66 -10.58 -2.35
CA ASN A 55 2.35 -10.61 -1.71
C ASN A 55 1.24 -11.10 -2.63
N ILE A 56 1.49 -11.46 -3.91
CA ILE A 56 0.44 -12.04 -4.77
C ILE A 56 -0.16 -13.27 -4.10
N GLY A 57 -1.49 -13.31 -4.00
CA GLY A 57 -2.21 -14.35 -3.25
C GLY A 57 -2.50 -14.01 -1.79
N GLN A 58 -1.96 -12.91 -1.24
CA GLN A 58 -2.32 -12.43 0.10
C GLN A 58 -3.83 -12.16 0.16
N PRO A 59 -4.58 -12.77 1.11
CA PRO A 59 -6.01 -12.56 1.27
C PRO A 59 -6.43 -11.10 1.44
N TYR A 60 -7.53 -10.73 0.80
CA TYR A 60 -8.15 -9.42 0.96
C TYR A 60 -9.00 -9.36 2.22
N LYS A 61 -8.81 -8.33 3.06
CA LYS A 61 -9.64 -8.09 4.26
C LYS A 61 -9.77 -6.60 4.52
N LEU A 62 -11.00 -6.11 4.65
CA LEU A 62 -11.31 -4.75 5.12
C LEU A 62 -11.22 -4.67 6.64
N ASN A 63 -10.98 -3.46 7.18
CA ASN A 63 -11.00 -3.15 8.61
C ASN A 63 -10.12 -4.12 9.41
N LEU A 64 -8.87 -4.29 8.96
CA LEU A 64 -7.94 -5.24 9.56
C LEU A 64 -6.90 -4.63 10.50
N LEU A 65 -6.75 -3.30 10.49
CA LEU A 65 -5.78 -2.58 11.31
C LEU A 65 -6.45 -1.52 12.18
N GLY A 66 -5.81 -1.22 13.32
CA GLY A 66 -6.22 -0.22 14.28
C GLY A 66 -5.06 0.25 15.16
N GLU A 67 -5.40 0.88 16.27
CA GLU A 67 -4.45 1.59 17.13
C GLU A 67 -4.07 0.86 18.42
N PHE A 68 -4.40 -0.44 18.59
CA PHE A 68 -3.97 -1.19 19.77
C PHE A 68 -2.43 -1.35 19.80
N PRO A 69 -1.73 -1.11 20.94
CA PRO A 69 -2.25 -0.86 22.29
C PRO A 69 -2.33 0.62 22.70
N TYR A 70 -2.19 1.56 21.77
CA TYR A 70 -2.21 2.99 22.06
C TYR A 70 -3.63 3.51 22.35
N GLU A 71 -4.65 2.93 21.72
CA GLU A 71 -6.05 3.30 21.95
C GLU A 71 -6.92 2.05 22.20
N LEU A 72 -7.46 1.90 23.41
CA LEU A 72 -8.15 0.66 23.84
C LEU A 72 -9.52 0.42 23.18
N HIS A 73 -10.10 1.43 22.55
CA HIS A 73 -11.40 1.29 21.87
C HIS A 73 -11.27 0.66 20.48
N ASP A 74 -10.07 0.65 19.90
CA ASP A 74 -9.73 -0.10 18.70
C ASP A 74 -8.81 -1.27 19.09
N THR A 75 -9.28 -2.50 18.90
CA THR A 75 -8.55 -3.72 19.29
C THR A 75 -7.75 -4.34 18.14
N LEU A 76 -7.82 -3.73 16.95
CA LEU A 76 -7.13 -4.24 15.77
C LEU A 76 -5.62 -3.93 15.85
N PRO A 77 -4.78 -4.81 15.26
CA PRO A 77 -3.33 -4.63 15.29
C PRO A 77 -2.87 -3.46 14.41
N MET A 78 -1.67 -2.96 14.65
CA MET A 78 -1.07 -1.88 13.85
C MET A 78 -0.43 -2.35 12.53
N TYR A 79 -0.31 -3.67 12.31
CA TYR A 79 0.20 -4.24 11.06
C TYR A 79 -0.49 -5.58 10.77
N SER A 80 -0.42 -6.03 9.51
CA SER A 80 -0.84 -7.38 9.12
C SER A 80 0.02 -7.90 7.98
N LEU A 81 0.64 -9.06 8.19
CA LEU A 81 1.26 -9.80 7.09
C LEU A 81 0.25 -10.72 6.40
N SER A 82 -0.71 -11.28 7.12
CA SER A 82 -1.57 -12.36 6.63
C SER A 82 -2.70 -11.89 5.71
N ALA A 83 -3.06 -10.61 5.72
CA ALA A 83 -4.11 -10.05 4.87
C ALA A 83 -3.86 -8.56 4.62
N SER A 84 -4.54 -8.01 3.60
CA SER A 84 -4.52 -6.57 3.32
C SER A 84 -5.82 -6.09 2.69
N ASP A 85 -6.13 -4.81 2.86
CA ASP A 85 -6.92 -4.07 1.88
C ASP A 85 -5.99 -3.35 0.90
N CYS A 86 -6.56 -2.55 0.00
CA CYS A 86 -5.78 -1.86 -1.02
C CYS A 86 -4.72 -0.90 -0.47
N LEU A 87 -5.05 -0.17 0.61
CA LEU A 87 -4.15 0.83 1.19
C LEU A 87 -3.12 0.15 2.07
N VAL A 88 -3.54 -0.79 2.92
CA VAL A 88 -2.63 -1.57 3.76
C VAL A 88 -1.57 -2.29 2.92
N PHE A 89 -1.95 -2.85 1.77
CA PHE A 89 -1.01 -3.45 0.83
C PHE A 89 0.05 -2.45 0.33
N ALA A 90 -0.38 -1.27 -0.12
CA ALA A 90 0.53 -0.24 -0.62
C ALA A 90 1.46 0.28 0.50
N GLU A 91 0.90 0.60 1.68
CA GLU A 91 1.66 1.09 2.83
C GLU A 91 2.70 0.07 3.30
N HIS A 92 2.32 -1.21 3.43
CA HIS A 92 3.26 -2.27 3.85
C HIS A 92 4.35 -2.47 2.81
N THR A 93 4.01 -2.44 1.52
CA THR A 93 4.99 -2.59 0.44
C THR A 93 6.01 -1.45 0.46
N TYR A 94 5.56 -0.19 0.57
CA TYR A 94 6.47 0.95 0.68
C TYR A 94 7.31 0.90 1.96
N ALA A 95 6.69 0.60 3.10
CA ALA A 95 7.41 0.52 4.37
C ALA A 95 8.52 -0.54 4.31
N MET A 96 8.22 -1.76 3.86
CA MET A 96 9.24 -2.81 3.67
C MET A 96 10.33 -2.38 2.68
N ALA A 97 9.95 -1.74 1.58
CA ALA A 97 10.88 -1.24 0.57
C ALA A 97 11.70 -0.02 1.03
N LEU A 98 11.36 0.63 2.13
CA LEU A 98 12.14 1.75 2.66
C LEU A 98 13.00 1.36 3.85
N SER A 99 12.90 0.10 4.30
CA SER A 99 13.53 -0.38 5.52
C SER A 99 14.62 -1.43 5.26
N SER A 100 15.39 -1.70 6.32
CA SER A 100 16.48 -2.67 6.37
C SER A 100 16.30 -3.70 7.49
N SER A 101 15.31 -3.53 8.36
CA SER A 101 14.95 -4.48 9.42
C SER A 101 13.45 -4.49 9.70
N TRP A 102 13.00 -5.39 10.57
CA TRP A 102 11.62 -5.43 11.06
C TRP A 102 11.23 -4.17 11.84
N GLU A 103 12.11 -3.70 12.72
CA GLU A 103 11.89 -2.51 13.55
C GLU A 103 11.77 -1.25 12.68
N GLU A 104 12.65 -1.10 11.69
CA GLU A 104 12.59 0.02 10.75
C GLU A 104 11.34 -0.06 9.87
N PHE A 105 10.93 -1.27 9.44
CA PHE A 105 9.65 -1.47 8.74
C PHE A 105 8.49 -0.97 9.57
N PHE A 106 8.41 -1.42 10.83
CA PHE A 106 7.31 -1.05 11.70
C PHE A 106 7.29 0.47 11.94
N TRP A 107 8.45 1.07 12.19
CA TRP A 107 8.58 2.51 12.35
C TRP A 107 8.18 3.30 11.08
N THR A 108 8.65 2.88 9.91
CA THR A 108 8.34 3.51 8.63
C THR A 108 6.86 3.39 8.29
N LEU A 109 6.24 2.24 8.60
CA LEU A 109 4.80 2.04 8.45
C LEU A 109 4.01 3.06 9.27
N GLN A 110 4.40 3.33 10.53
CA GLN A 110 3.75 4.37 11.32
C GLN A 110 3.93 5.75 10.71
N ARG A 111 5.12 6.05 10.17
CA ARG A 111 5.37 7.33 9.50
C ARG A 111 4.50 7.52 8.26
N ILE A 112 4.17 6.46 7.54
CA ILE A 112 3.27 6.50 6.37
C ILE A 112 1.80 6.60 6.80
N ARG A 113 1.39 5.81 7.80
CA ARG A 113 -0.01 5.61 8.17
C ARG A 113 -0.59 6.75 9.01
N TYR A 114 0.23 7.43 9.79
CA TYR A 114 -0.19 8.51 10.67
C TYR A 114 0.51 9.82 10.34
N LYS A 115 -0.21 10.93 10.48
CA LYS A 115 0.35 12.27 10.41
C LYS A 115 1.53 12.39 11.37
N ASP A 116 2.69 12.77 10.82
CA ASP A 116 3.95 12.90 11.55
C ASP A 116 4.38 11.63 12.33
N GLY A 117 3.85 10.46 11.97
CA GLY A 117 4.09 9.20 12.68
C GLY A 117 3.51 9.14 14.10
N VAL A 118 2.61 10.06 14.47
CA VAL A 118 1.94 10.07 15.78
C VAL A 118 0.77 9.09 15.77
N ILE A 119 0.84 8.02 16.56
CA ILE A 119 -0.16 6.96 16.59
C ILE A 119 -1.43 7.47 17.29
N GLY A 120 -2.56 7.33 16.61
CA GLY A 120 -3.88 7.66 17.16
C GLY A 120 -4.92 7.75 16.05
N VAL A 121 -6.18 7.45 16.36
CA VAL A 121 -7.23 7.45 15.34
C VAL A 121 -7.46 8.85 14.76
N ALA A 122 -7.23 9.90 15.54
CA ALA A 122 -7.36 11.28 15.05
C ALA A 122 -6.20 11.73 14.15
N SER A 123 -5.03 11.09 14.25
CA SER A 123 -3.84 11.38 13.43
C SER A 123 -3.66 10.37 12.29
N ARG A 124 -4.42 9.27 12.25
CA ARG A 124 -4.41 8.34 11.12
C ARG A 124 -4.85 9.03 9.84
N ASN A 125 -4.16 8.72 8.74
CA ASN A 125 -4.50 9.22 7.43
C ASN A 125 -5.77 8.52 6.89
N HIS A 126 -6.95 9.07 7.16
CA HIS A 126 -8.22 8.45 6.76
C HIS A 126 -8.69 8.88 5.36
N TYR A 127 -8.48 10.14 5.00
CA TYR A 127 -8.83 10.66 3.69
C TYR A 127 -7.61 10.64 2.78
N MET A 128 -7.67 9.92 1.67
CA MET A 128 -6.53 9.78 0.77
C MET A 128 -6.03 11.15 0.29
N GLU A 129 -6.96 11.98 -0.20
CA GLU A 129 -6.63 13.24 -0.86
C GLU A 129 -6.03 14.28 0.07
N VAL A 130 -6.59 14.41 1.28
CA VAL A 130 -6.29 15.52 2.19
C VAL A 130 -5.51 15.12 3.45
N ASP A 131 -5.36 13.81 3.71
CA ASP A 131 -4.50 13.32 4.78
C ASP A 131 -3.32 12.55 4.18
N TRP A 132 -3.58 11.40 3.55
CA TRP A 132 -2.52 10.48 3.14
C TRP A 132 -1.57 11.11 2.11
N ASN A 133 -2.11 11.71 1.05
CA ASN A 133 -1.33 12.34 -0.01
C ASN A 133 -0.52 13.52 0.51
N ILE A 134 -1.09 14.32 1.40
CA ILE A 134 -0.41 15.50 1.97
C ILE A 134 0.69 15.08 2.94
N ASN A 135 0.42 14.15 3.85
CA ASN A 135 1.35 13.72 4.90
C ASN A 135 2.46 12.80 4.36
N ASN A 136 2.31 12.28 3.15
CA ASN A 136 3.28 11.45 2.43
C ASN A 136 3.91 12.12 1.20
N ARG A 137 3.89 13.47 1.11
CA ARG A 137 4.60 14.22 0.04
C ARG A 137 6.11 14.01 0.00
N TRP A 138 6.69 13.56 1.11
CA TRP A 138 8.10 13.15 1.18
C TRP A 138 8.37 11.86 0.37
N LEU A 139 7.34 11.03 0.15
CA LEU A 139 7.39 9.77 -0.58
C LEU A 139 6.90 9.90 -2.03
N LEU A 140 5.75 10.54 -2.23
CA LEU A 140 5.07 10.63 -3.52
C LEU A 140 4.68 12.07 -3.87
N THR A 141 4.71 12.40 -5.16
CA THR A 141 4.23 13.68 -5.71
C THR A 141 3.02 13.43 -6.62
N ASP A 142 1.92 14.15 -6.39
CA ASP A 142 0.75 14.11 -7.28
C ASP A 142 1.10 14.74 -8.64
N ALA A 143 1.07 13.94 -9.70
CA ALA A 143 1.29 14.39 -11.08
C ALA A 143 -0.02 14.45 -11.89
N SER A 144 -1.17 14.39 -11.21
CA SER A 144 -2.47 14.39 -11.86
C SER A 144 -2.80 15.75 -12.44
N SER A 145 -3.11 15.79 -13.73
CA SER A 145 -3.58 17.00 -14.40
C SER A 145 -4.69 16.65 -15.39
N GLY A 146 -5.87 17.24 -15.21
CA GLY A 146 -7.06 16.86 -15.96
C GLY A 146 -8.32 17.58 -15.49
N ALA A 147 -9.34 16.82 -15.11
CA ALA A 147 -10.53 17.35 -14.49
C ALA A 147 -10.31 17.60 -12.99
N SER A 148 -11.25 18.28 -12.35
CA SER A 148 -11.21 18.53 -10.92
C SER A 148 -12.54 18.23 -10.24
N TYR A 149 -12.51 17.85 -8.98
CA TYR A 149 -13.70 17.71 -8.13
C TYR A 149 -13.50 18.40 -6.78
N ALA A 150 -14.57 18.99 -6.26
CA ALA A 150 -14.57 19.59 -4.94
C ALA A 150 -14.97 18.56 -3.87
N MET A 151 -14.36 18.65 -2.69
CA MET A 151 -14.72 17.86 -1.52
C MET A 151 -14.93 18.80 -0.32
N ARG A 152 -15.92 18.47 0.50
CA ARG A 152 -16.10 19.05 1.83
C ARG A 152 -15.90 17.94 2.87
N ILE A 153 -14.86 18.05 3.67
CA ILE A 153 -14.47 17.07 4.67
C ILE A 153 -14.89 17.55 6.06
N ASP A 154 -15.65 16.72 6.75
CA ASP A 154 -16.02 16.87 8.16
C ASP A 154 -15.34 15.77 9.00
N ARG A 155 -14.08 16.01 9.38
CA ARG A 155 -13.31 15.05 10.18
C ARG A 155 -13.88 14.85 11.58
N ALA A 156 -14.42 15.91 12.18
CA ALA A 156 -15.03 15.83 13.50
C ALA A 156 -16.22 14.87 13.47
N GLN A 157 -17.12 15.01 12.49
CA GLN A 157 -18.25 14.11 12.33
C GLN A 157 -17.86 12.69 11.92
N PHE A 158 -16.83 12.53 11.09
CA PHE A 158 -16.30 11.21 10.73
C PHE A 158 -15.75 10.47 11.96
N LEU A 159 -14.87 11.11 12.74
CA LEU A 159 -14.29 10.53 13.96
C LEU A 159 -15.38 10.20 14.99
N LEU A 160 -16.37 11.08 15.15
CA LEU A 160 -17.47 10.83 16.08
C LEU A 160 -18.32 9.63 15.64
N SER A 161 -18.70 9.56 14.36
CA SER A 161 -19.61 8.51 13.87
C SER A 161 -18.97 7.16 13.60
N GLN A 162 -17.70 7.12 13.18
CA GLN A 162 -17.01 5.87 12.83
C GLN A 162 -16.14 5.34 13.97
N HIS A 163 -15.61 6.22 14.81
CA HIS A 163 -14.63 5.88 15.85
C HIS A 163 -15.09 6.24 17.26
N HIS A 164 -16.24 6.91 17.43
CA HIS A 164 -16.74 7.38 18.72
C HIS A 164 -15.76 8.35 19.43
N VAL A 165 -14.95 9.07 18.64
CA VAL A 165 -13.97 10.03 19.14
C VAL A 165 -14.41 11.45 18.80
N GLN A 166 -14.66 12.26 19.83
CA GLN A 166 -15.01 13.67 19.66
C GLN A 166 -13.74 14.54 19.59
N ARG A 167 -13.64 15.36 18.55
CA ARG A 167 -12.60 16.38 18.36
C ARG A 167 -13.21 17.66 17.81
N ASP A 168 -12.63 18.79 18.16
CA ASP A 168 -12.95 20.08 17.56
C ASP A 168 -12.03 20.32 16.36
N ILE A 169 -12.52 20.00 15.16
CA ILE A 169 -11.77 20.11 13.89
C ILE A 169 -12.67 20.87 12.91
N PRO A 170 -12.18 21.98 12.31
CA PRO A 170 -12.98 22.73 11.36
C PRO A 170 -13.24 21.94 10.08
N LEU A 171 -14.36 22.27 9.42
CA LEU A 171 -14.66 21.79 8.07
C LEU A 171 -13.53 22.20 7.13
N GLN A 172 -13.12 21.27 6.26
CA GLN A 172 -12.13 21.54 5.23
C GLN A 172 -12.78 21.41 3.86
N ASP A 173 -12.66 22.46 3.05
CA ASP A 173 -12.96 22.40 1.62
C ASP A 173 -11.66 22.19 0.83
N THR A 174 -11.70 21.34 -0.19
CA THR A 174 -10.58 21.14 -1.13
C THR A 174 -11.09 20.97 -2.56
N VAL A 175 -10.19 21.19 -3.52
CA VAL A 175 -10.39 20.87 -4.93
C VAL A 175 -9.25 19.98 -5.38
N GLU A 176 -9.58 18.81 -5.88
CA GLU A 176 -8.63 17.76 -6.24
C GLU A 176 -8.62 17.55 -7.74
N ALA A 177 -7.42 17.45 -8.34
CA ALA A 177 -7.24 17.14 -9.74
C ALA A 177 -7.20 15.63 -9.97
N PHE A 178 -7.74 15.16 -11.10
CA PHE A 178 -7.63 13.76 -11.53
C PHE A 178 -7.69 13.65 -13.06
N LEU A 179 -7.29 12.50 -13.59
CA LEU A 179 -7.42 12.17 -15.00
C LEU A 179 -8.69 11.35 -15.23
N PRO A 180 -9.67 11.83 -16.02
CA PRO A 180 -10.79 11.00 -16.47
C PRO A 180 -10.30 9.73 -17.18
N VAL A 181 -11.06 8.63 -17.12
CA VAL A 181 -10.65 7.30 -17.63
C VAL A 181 -10.01 7.35 -19.02
N GLU A 182 -10.63 8.02 -19.99
CA GLU A 182 -10.12 8.06 -21.37
C GLU A 182 -8.79 8.81 -21.49
N ARG A 183 -8.56 9.82 -20.64
CA ARG A 183 -7.27 10.51 -20.60
C ARG A 183 -6.22 9.67 -19.89
N ALA A 184 -6.58 9.04 -18.77
CA ALA A 184 -5.67 8.15 -18.03
C ALA A 184 -5.15 7.00 -18.91
N ARG A 185 -6.00 6.43 -19.78
CA ARG A 185 -5.60 5.39 -20.77
C ARG A 185 -4.42 5.81 -21.65
N GLN A 186 -4.34 7.08 -22.02
CA GLN A 186 -3.27 7.61 -22.86
C GLN A 186 -1.96 7.81 -22.09
N GLU A 187 -2.03 7.86 -20.77
CA GLU A 187 -0.93 8.24 -19.90
C GLU A 187 -0.37 7.08 -19.05
N PHE A 188 -1.03 5.91 -19.00
CA PHE A 188 -0.51 4.73 -18.26
C PHE A 188 0.91 4.32 -18.69
N SER A 189 1.25 4.46 -19.98
CA SER A 189 2.59 4.16 -20.49
C SER A 189 3.69 5.08 -19.94
N THR A 190 3.31 6.25 -19.43
CA THR A 190 4.23 7.21 -18.79
C THR A 190 4.52 6.86 -17.33
N LEU A 191 3.76 5.92 -16.74
CA LEU A 191 3.96 5.48 -15.37
C LEU A 191 5.29 4.72 -15.22
N ALA A 192 5.95 4.95 -14.10
CA ALA A 192 7.18 4.26 -13.71
C ALA A 192 6.88 3.21 -12.63
N GLU A 193 7.72 2.19 -12.55
CA GLU A 193 7.62 1.18 -11.49
C GLU A 193 7.70 1.84 -10.11
N GLY A 194 6.87 1.37 -9.18
CA GLY A 194 6.75 1.93 -7.83
C GLY A 194 5.94 3.21 -7.72
N ASP A 195 5.43 3.79 -8.82
CA ASP A 195 4.40 4.84 -8.76
C ASP A 195 3.10 4.25 -8.17
N LEU A 196 2.34 5.08 -7.46
CA LEU A 196 1.03 4.72 -6.90
C LEU A 196 -0.07 5.27 -7.82
N VAL A 197 -1.04 4.42 -8.14
CA VAL A 197 -2.25 4.80 -8.86
C VAL A 197 -3.42 4.77 -7.89
N GLU A 198 -4.14 5.88 -7.83
CA GLU A 198 -5.36 6.01 -7.05
C GLU A 198 -6.56 6.00 -7.99
N VAL A 199 -7.59 5.25 -7.63
CA VAL A 199 -8.80 5.10 -8.43
C VAL A 199 -9.87 6.05 -7.88
N VAL A 200 -10.21 7.04 -8.70
CA VAL A 200 -11.26 8.02 -8.39
C VAL A 200 -12.59 7.46 -8.85
N SER A 201 -13.52 7.33 -7.90
CA SER A 201 -14.90 6.95 -8.18
C SER A 201 -15.87 8.10 -7.87
N ALA A 202 -16.91 8.26 -8.69
CA ALA A 202 -18.07 9.08 -8.45
C ALA A 202 -19.24 8.23 -7.93
N ARG A 203 -19.82 8.60 -6.79
CA ARG A 203 -21.04 8.02 -6.24
C ARG A 203 -21.98 9.12 -5.79
N LYS A 204 -23.24 9.10 -6.25
CA LYS A 204 -24.25 10.13 -5.93
C LYS A 204 -23.75 11.57 -6.16
N GLY A 205 -22.97 11.77 -7.24
CA GLY A 205 -22.39 13.07 -7.60
C GLY A 205 -21.13 13.47 -6.82
N GLN A 206 -20.71 12.69 -5.83
CA GLN A 206 -19.47 12.94 -5.05
C GLN A 206 -18.33 12.07 -5.57
N HIS A 207 -17.20 12.71 -5.86
CA HIS A 207 -15.98 12.03 -6.25
C HIS A 207 -15.09 11.81 -5.03
N MET A 208 -14.40 10.67 -4.98
CA MET A 208 -13.38 10.37 -3.98
C MET A 208 -12.46 9.27 -4.50
N VAL A 209 -11.25 9.19 -3.96
CA VAL A 209 -10.41 8.01 -4.09
C VAL A 209 -11.05 6.86 -3.32
N THR A 210 -11.16 5.71 -3.99
CA THR A 210 -11.85 4.52 -3.44
C THR A 210 -11.02 3.26 -3.44
N HIS A 211 -9.88 3.28 -4.13
CA HIS A 211 -9.00 2.13 -4.29
C HIS A 211 -7.61 2.63 -4.70
N VAL A 212 -6.56 1.90 -4.34
CA VAL A 212 -5.19 2.21 -4.74
C VAL A 212 -4.43 0.96 -5.19
N GLY A 213 -3.33 1.16 -5.90
CA GLY A 213 -2.39 0.08 -6.24
C GLY A 213 -1.11 0.60 -6.85
N LEU A 214 -0.15 -0.28 -7.01
CA LEU A 214 1.20 0.03 -7.45
C LEU A 214 1.37 -0.27 -8.94
N VAL A 215 2.17 0.54 -9.60
CA VAL A 215 2.64 0.27 -10.96
C VAL A 215 3.82 -0.69 -10.88
N VAL A 216 3.76 -1.79 -11.62
CA VAL A 216 4.90 -2.70 -11.84
C VAL A 216 5.10 -2.94 -13.33
N LEU A 217 6.31 -3.29 -13.74
CA LEU A 217 6.62 -3.62 -15.12
C LEU A 217 6.71 -5.13 -15.30
N ASP A 218 6.06 -5.67 -16.32
CA ASP A 218 6.27 -7.06 -16.72
C ASP A 218 7.62 -7.24 -17.44
N ALA A 219 7.93 -8.49 -17.80
CA ALA A 219 9.20 -8.82 -18.47
C ALA A 219 9.36 -8.13 -19.85
N GLN A 220 8.28 -7.64 -20.44
CA GLN A 220 8.26 -6.91 -21.71
C GLN A 220 8.26 -5.38 -21.49
N GLY A 221 8.27 -4.91 -20.24
CA GLY A 221 8.23 -3.49 -19.89
C GLY A 221 6.83 -2.87 -19.97
N ALA A 222 5.77 -3.67 -20.11
CA ALA A 222 4.41 -3.17 -20.05
C ALA A 222 4.00 -2.91 -18.60
N ARG A 223 3.24 -1.84 -18.39
CA ARG A 223 2.79 -1.42 -17.05
C ARG A 223 1.62 -2.26 -16.63
N ARG A 224 1.68 -2.78 -15.40
CA ARG A 224 0.66 -3.59 -14.76
C ARG A 224 0.20 -2.90 -13.49
N PHE A 225 -1.03 -3.21 -13.10
CA PHE A 225 -1.63 -2.74 -11.86
C PHE A 225 -1.59 -3.85 -10.82
N LEU A 226 -0.75 -3.67 -9.81
CA LEU A 226 -0.56 -4.60 -8.71
C LEU A 226 -1.26 -4.05 -7.47
N HIS A 227 -2.27 -4.77 -6.96
CA HIS A 227 -3.15 -4.23 -5.93
C HIS A 227 -3.85 -5.33 -5.12
N SER A 228 -4.25 -4.99 -3.89
CA SER A 228 -5.08 -5.85 -3.05
C SER A 228 -6.56 -5.56 -3.27
N SER A 229 -7.31 -6.53 -3.79
CA SER A 229 -8.77 -6.43 -3.96
C SER A 229 -9.41 -7.80 -3.85
N ALA A 230 -10.64 -7.89 -3.34
CA ALA A 230 -11.32 -9.17 -3.12
C ALA A 230 -11.25 -10.11 -4.35
N PRO A 231 -10.73 -11.35 -4.21
CA PRO A 231 -10.44 -12.04 -2.95
C PRO A 231 -9.01 -11.90 -2.41
N GLN A 232 -8.04 -11.42 -3.19
CA GLN A 232 -6.62 -11.44 -2.84
C GLN A 232 -5.80 -10.45 -3.67
N VAL A 233 -4.57 -10.16 -3.25
CA VAL A 233 -3.59 -9.41 -4.04
C VAL A 233 -3.38 -10.06 -5.41
N ARG A 234 -3.47 -9.25 -6.46
CA ARG A 234 -3.31 -9.67 -7.85
C ARG A 234 -2.57 -8.62 -8.67
N GLU A 235 -2.01 -9.08 -9.79
CA GLU A 235 -1.45 -8.25 -10.85
C GLU A 235 -2.33 -8.38 -12.11
N GLU A 236 -2.85 -7.27 -12.63
CA GLU A 236 -3.68 -7.23 -13.85
C GLU A 236 -3.25 -6.09 -14.79
N THR A 237 -3.79 -6.03 -16.02
CA THR A 237 -3.61 -4.82 -16.86
C THR A 237 -4.52 -3.71 -16.35
N PHE A 238 -4.18 -2.46 -16.66
CA PHE A 238 -5.08 -1.34 -16.39
C PHE A 238 -6.41 -1.49 -17.14
N GLU A 239 -6.38 -2.00 -18.38
CA GLU A 239 -7.58 -2.28 -19.17
C GLU A 239 -8.47 -3.31 -18.50
N ALA A 240 -7.92 -4.44 -18.04
CA ALA A 240 -8.69 -5.47 -17.35
C ALA A 240 -9.30 -4.93 -16.04
N PHE A 241 -8.56 -4.10 -15.31
CA PHE A 241 -9.10 -3.43 -14.12
C PHE A 241 -10.27 -2.48 -14.47
N ILE A 242 -10.12 -1.67 -15.52
CA ILE A 242 -11.15 -0.73 -15.99
C ILE A 242 -12.40 -1.50 -16.40
N ASP A 243 -12.26 -2.48 -17.30
CA ASP A 243 -13.38 -3.26 -17.82
C ASP A 243 -14.13 -3.98 -16.70
N ARG A 244 -13.40 -4.62 -15.79
CA ARG A 244 -13.96 -5.30 -14.60
C ARG A 244 -14.68 -4.34 -13.66
N THR A 245 -14.21 -3.11 -13.54
CA THR A 245 -14.83 -2.10 -12.68
C THR A 245 -16.07 -1.49 -13.34
N GLN A 246 -16.00 -1.23 -14.64
CA GLN A 246 -17.11 -0.69 -15.44
C GLN A 246 -18.28 -1.68 -15.58
N ALA A 247 -18.00 -2.98 -15.59
CA ALA A 247 -19.03 -4.02 -15.63
C ALA A 247 -19.84 -4.18 -14.33
N ARG A 248 -19.47 -3.50 -13.23
CA ARG A 248 -20.20 -3.60 -11.95
C ARG A 248 -21.53 -2.86 -12.02
N ALA A 249 -22.58 -3.42 -11.43
CA ALA A 249 -23.91 -2.79 -11.37
C ALA A 249 -23.89 -1.38 -10.75
N ASN A 250 -23.01 -1.15 -9.76
CA ASN A 250 -22.77 0.14 -9.13
C ASN A 250 -21.41 0.71 -9.56
N ASN A 251 -21.09 0.66 -10.86
CA ASN A 251 -19.88 1.28 -11.40
C ASN A 251 -19.88 2.77 -11.06
N GLY A 252 -18.77 3.22 -10.47
CA GLY A 252 -18.51 4.62 -10.20
C GLY A 252 -17.19 5.11 -10.79
N LEU A 253 -16.47 4.30 -11.58
CA LEU A 253 -15.13 4.67 -12.05
C LEU A 253 -15.17 5.98 -12.85
N ALA A 254 -14.61 7.04 -12.27
CA ALA A 254 -14.53 8.35 -12.88
C ALA A 254 -13.16 8.57 -13.54
N GLY A 255 -12.10 8.05 -12.93
CA GLY A 255 -10.74 8.24 -13.41
C GLY A 255 -9.69 7.83 -12.40
N PHE A 256 -8.52 8.45 -12.50
CA PHE A 256 -7.34 8.08 -11.71
C PHE A 256 -6.55 9.31 -11.26
N LYS A 257 -5.86 9.21 -10.13
CA LYS A 257 -4.71 10.07 -9.80
C LYS A 257 -3.42 9.28 -9.96
N PHE A 258 -2.38 9.94 -10.44
CA PHE A 258 -1.04 9.35 -10.64
C PHE A 258 -0.06 9.99 -9.67
N MET A 259 0.34 9.23 -8.66
CA MET A 259 1.26 9.64 -7.62
C MET A 259 2.65 9.10 -7.96
N ARG A 260 3.57 10.00 -8.29
CA ARG A 260 4.93 9.66 -8.73
C ARG A 260 5.83 9.44 -7.53
N LEU A 261 6.57 8.33 -7.52
CA LEU A 261 7.59 8.11 -6.50
C LEU A 261 8.67 9.18 -6.65
N ASN A 262 9.01 9.84 -5.54
CA ASN A 262 10.06 10.86 -5.55
C ASN A 262 11.43 10.24 -5.82
N GLU A 263 12.30 10.95 -6.53
CA GLU A 263 13.66 10.46 -6.86
C GLU A 263 14.59 10.42 -5.63
N ALA A 264 14.45 11.39 -4.73
CA ALA A 264 15.19 11.45 -3.47
C ALA A 264 14.21 11.34 -2.30
N ILE A 265 14.18 10.16 -1.68
CA ILE A 265 13.32 9.88 -0.52
C ILE A 265 14.19 9.75 0.72
N VAL A 266 13.88 10.58 1.72
CA VAL A 266 14.39 10.44 3.08
C VAL A 266 13.18 10.29 3.98
N VAL A 267 13.08 9.17 4.69
CA VAL A 267 11.97 8.93 5.61
C VAL A 267 12.08 9.95 6.75
N PRO A 268 11.11 10.87 6.93
CA PRO A 268 11.20 11.87 7.98
C PRO A 268 11.05 11.22 9.35
N PRO A 269 11.68 11.77 10.41
CA PRO A 269 11.48 11.26 11.75
C PRO A 269 10.00 11.35 12.16
N SER A 270 9.53 10.41 12.96
CA SER A 270 8.26 10.52 13.66
C SER A 270 8.36 11.54 14.78
N ALA A 271 7.31 12.35 14.96
CA ALA A 271 7.18 13.22 16.12
C ALA A 271 7.03 12.39 17.40
N PRO A 272 7.35 12.96 18.58
CA PRO A 272 7.14 12.28 19.85
C PRO A 272 5.68 11.87 20.04
N GLN A 273 5.44 10.65 20.53
CA GLN A 273 4.10 10.21 20.88
C GLN A 273 3.59 11.03 22.08
N PRO A 274 2.36 11.58 22.02
CA PRO A 274 1.79 12.30 23.15
C PRO A 274 1.62 11.34 24.33
N ARG A 275 1.87 11.85 25.54
CA ARG A 275 1.57 11.07 26.75
C ARG A 275 0.05 11.06 26.96
N PRO A 276 -0.56 9.90 27.24
CA PRO A 276 -1.97 9.88 27.64
C PRO A 276 -2.22 10.80 28.84
N GLY A 277 -3.14 11.76 28.69
CA GLY A 277 -3.53 12.71 29.75
C GLY A 277 -2.63 13.94 29.91
N ALA A 278 -1.70 14.21 28.99
CA ALA A 278 -0.96 15.46 28.90
C ALA A 278 -1.68 16.53 28.08
#